data_AF-A0A558BTT3-F1
#
_entry.id   AF-A0A558BTT3-F1
#
_cell.length_a   1.000
_cell.length_b   1.000
_cell.length_c   1.000
_cell.angle_alpha   90.00
_cell.angle_beta   90.00
_cell.angle_gamma   90.00
#
_symmetry.space_group_name_H-M   'P 1'
#
loop_
_entity.id
_entity.type
_entity.pdbx_description
1 polymer ?
#
loop_
_entity_poly.entity_id
_entity_poly.type
_entity_poly.pdbx_seq_one_letter_code
_entity_poly.pdbx_strand_id
1 'polypeptide(L)'
;MWELRAITAALKSGAFGDPARARVADELAGPGSAGEPRRVDRAADVALTEAVADPLGRGWRPCDLHRMALRREDAGVAGLVADAIAAELASRPSTAVPPSWRDQLDRLGSSVWWRPEEPRVSQWAAREGVGRRDTLVQVMRALGSVALLP
;
A
#
# COMPACT_ATOMS: atom_id res chain seq x y z
N MET A 1 -6.35 20.97 9.04
CA MET A 1 -5.19 20.05 9.10
C MET A 1 -5.75 18.65 9.24
N TRP A 2 -5.43 17.72 8.34
CA TRP A 2 -6.00 16.37 8.39
C TRP A 2 -5.31 15.53 9.45
N GLU A 3 -6.08 14.84 10.29
CA GLU A 3 -5.55 13.84 11.19
C GLU A 3 -5.14 12.58 10.43
N LEU A 4 -4.09 11.87 10.87
CA LEU A 4 -3.59 10.66 10.21
C LEU A 4 -4.71 9.61 10.00
N ARG A 5 -5.55 9.40 11.02
CA ARG A 5 -6.69 8.46 10.95
C ARG A 5 -7.74 8.89 9.92
N ALA A 6 -7.98 10.19 9.78
CA ALA A 6 -8.92 10.72 8.79
C ALA A 6 -8.40 10.48 7.36
N ILE A 7 -7.09 10.66 7.12
CA ILE A 7 -6.47 10.37 5.82
C ILE A 7 -6.55 8.88 5.51
N THR A 8 -6.18 8.01 6.46
CA THR A 8 -6.29 6.56 6.31
C THR A 8 -7.73 6.12 6.01
N ALA A 9 -8.72 6.70 6.69
CA ALA A 9 -10.13 6.42 6.43
C ALA A 9 -10.58 6.88 5.03
N ALA A 10 -10.13 8.07 4.58
CA ALA A 10 -10.42 8.57 3.23
C ALA A 10 -9.82 7.67 2.14
N LEU A 11 -8.57 7.24 2.31
CA LEU A 11 -7.92 6.28 1.39
C LEU A 11 -8.67 4.95 1.33
N LYS A 12 -9.11 4.42 2.48
CA LYS A 12 -9.94 3.20 2.53
C LYS A 12 -11.29 3.39 1.85
N SER A 13 -11.92 4.56 1.98
CA SER A 13 -13.18 4.89 1.28
C SER A 13 -13.01 4.89 -0.24
N GLY A 14 -11.94 5.52 -0.75
CA GLY A 14 -11.63 5.55 -2.18
C GLY A 14 -11.16 4.21 -2.77
N ALA A 15 -10.96 3.17 -1.94
CA ALA A 15 -10.69 1.83 -2.42
C ALA A 15 -11.89 1.21 -3.16
N PHE A 16 -13.13 1.61 -2.80
CA PHE A 16 -14.36 0.91 -3.19
C PHE A 16 -15.16 1.59 -4.33
N GLY A 17 -14.50 2.23 -5.29
CA GLY A 17 -15.14 2.67 -6.55
C GLY A 17 -14.43 3.85 -7.23
N ASP A 18 -14.54 3.91 -8.56
CA ASP A 18 -13.79 4.89 -9.37
C ASP A 18 -14.14 6.36 -9.09
N PRO A 19 -15.42 6.78 -8.98
CA PRO A 19 -15.74 8.18 -8.68
C PRO A 19 -15.27 8.62 -7.29
N ALA A 20 -15.38 7.74 -6.30
CA ALA A 20 -14.90 8.00 -4.94
C ALA A 20 -13.36 8.12 -4.92
N ARG A 21 -12.66 7.21 -5.62
CA ARG A 21 -11.20 7.23 -5.76
C ARG A 21 -10.69 8.53 -6.37
N ALA A 22 -11.28 8.95 -7.48
CA ALA A 22 -10.89 10.20 -8.15
C ALA A 22 -11.04 11.40 -7.22
N ARG A 23 -12.19 11.51 -6.54
CA ARG A 23 -12.47 12.59 -5.59
C ARG A 23 -11.45 12.62 -4.44
N VAL A 24 -11.20 11.48 -3.81
CA VAL A 24 -10.24 11.38 -2.69
C VAL A 24 -8.83 11.71 -3.16
N ALA A 25 -8.42 11.26 -4.35
CA ALA A 25 -7.12 11.59 -4.92
C ALA A 25 -6.97 13.10 -5.18
N ASP A 26 -8.01 13.75 -5.72
CA ASP A 26 -8.02 15.20 -5.96
C ASP A 26 -7.94 16.00 -4.66
N GLU A 27 -8.67 15.58 -3.63
CA GLU A 27 -8.68 16.22 -2.31
C GLU A 27 -7.31 16.10 -1.59
N LEU A 28 -6.72 14.90 -1.61
CA LEU A 28 -5.44 14.59 -0.97
C LEU A 28 -4.21 14.98 -1.81
N ALA A 29 -4.38 15.34 -3.08
CA ALA A 29 -3.35 15.96 -3.92
C ALA A 29 -3.49 17.49 -3.98
N GLY A 30 -4.65 18.02 -3.60
CA GLY A 30 -4.98 19.43 -3.71
C GLY A 30 -4.34 20.36 -2.66
N PRO A 31 -4.62 21.67 -2.73
CA PRO A 31 -3.99 22.69 -1.88
C PRO A 31 -4.19 22.46 -0.37
N GLY A 32 -5.30 21.85 0.03
CA GLY A 32 -5.64 21.58 1.44
C GLY A 32 -4.72 20.56 2.13
N SER A 33 -3.96 19.78 1.35
CA SER A 33 -2.98 18.79 1.82
C SER A 33 -1.55 19.11 1.37
N ALA A 34 -1.37 20.12 0.50
CA ALA A 34 -0.08 20.54 -0.04
C ALA A 34 0.95 20.96 1.04
N GLY A 35 0.49 21.36 2.23
CA GLY A 35 1.38 21.67 3.37
C GLY A 35 1.96 20.45 4.08
N GLU A 36 1.43 19.24 3.85
CA GLU A 36 1.81 18.03 4.59
C GLU A 36 1.85 16.74 3.72
N PRO A 37 2.49 16.74 2.53
CA PRO A 37 2.51 15.58 1.63
C PRO A 37 3.08 14.32 2.30
N ARG A 38 4.13 14.48 3.12
CA ARG A 38 4.72 13.38 3.90
C ARG A 38 3.73 12.73 4.87
N ARG A 39 2.77 13.48 5.42
CA ARG A 39 1.76 12.93 6.34
C ARG A 39 0.77 12.06 5.58
N VAL A 40 0.35 12.48 4.40
CA VAL A 40 -0.53 11.68 3.54
C VAL A 40 0.18 10.41 3.07
N ASP A 41 1.47 10.47 2.72
CA ASP A 41 2.23 9.27 2.35
C ASP A 41 2.40 8.30 3.51
N ARG A 42 2.66 8.81 4.71
CA ARG A 42 2.70 7.99 5.91
C ARG A 42 1.36 7.33 6.19
N ALA A 43 0.25 8.05 6.00
CA ALA A 43 -1.09 7.48 6.14
C ALA A 43 -1.36 6.38 5.11
N ALA A 44 -0.86 6.54 3.88
CA ALA A 44 -0.93 5.54 2.83
C ALA A 44 -0.12 4.28 3.18
N ASP A 45 1.09 4.43 3.71
CA ASP A 45 1.89 3.29 4.16
C ASP A 45 1.22 2.50 5.29
N VAL A 46 0.66 3.22 6.27
CA VAL A 46 -0.12 2.60 7.35
C VAL A 46 -1.32 1.85 6.77
N ALA A 47 -2.11 2.49 5.90
CA ALA A 47 -3.28 1.87 5.30
C ALA A 47 -2.95 0.60 4.52
N LEU A 48 -1.88 0.62 3.70
CA LEU A 48 -1.45 -0.51 2.90
C LEU A 48 -0.97 -1.67 3.78
N THR A 49 -0.17 -1.37 4.82
CA THR A 49 0.37 -2.38 5.73
C THR A 49 -0.76 -3.05 6.51
N GLU A 50 -1.71 -2.28 7.03
CA GLU A 50 -2.91 -2.83 7.68
C GLU A 50 -3.74 -3.71 6.73
N ALA A 51 -3.90 -3.27 5.48
CA ALA A 51 -4.71 -3.98 4.49
C ALA A 51 -4.12 -5.33 4.07
N VAL A 52 -2.78 -5.49 4.10
CA VAL A 52 -2.13 -6.80 3.84
C VAL A 52 -1.99 -7.64 5.11
N ALA A 53 -1.83 -7.02 6.28
CA ALA A 53 -1.68 -7.72 7.55
C ALA A 53 -2.89 -8.62 7.86
N ASP A 54 -4.09 -8.11 7.57
CA ASP A 54 -5.37 -8.77 7.81
C ASP A 54 -5.52 -10.13 7.07
N PRO A 55 -5.45 -10.20 5.73
CA PRO A 55 -5.52 -11.48 5.01
C PRO A 55 -4.31 -12.39 5.31
N LEU A 56 -3.10 -11.85 5.51
CA LEU A 56 -1.96 -12.66 5.98
C LEU A 56 -2.26 -13.32 7.34
N GLY A 57 -2.91 -12.59 8.26
CA GLY A 57 -3.36 -13.12 9.55
C GLY A 57 -4.41 -14.22 9.42
N ARG A 58 -5.25 -14.17 8.37
CA ARG A 58 -6.20 -15.24 8.00
C ARG A 58 -5.56 -16.44 7.29
N GLY A 59 -4.25 -16.41 7.04
CA GLY A 59 -3.52 -17.52 6.42
C GLY A 59 -3.34 -17.40 4.89
N TRP A 60 -3.69 -16.27 4.29
CA TRP A 60 -3.28 -15.98 2.91
C TRP A 60 -1.75 -15.91 2.81
N ARG A 61 -1.20 -16.34 1.67
CA ARG A 61 0.25 -16.29 1.43
C ARG A 61 0.64 -15.01 0.70
N PRO A 62 1.87 -14.50 0.92
CA PRO A 62 2.42 -13.36 0.18
C PRO A 62 2.22 -13.43 -1.35
N CYS A 63 2.56 -14.56 -1.97
CA CYS A 63 2.39 -14.74 -3.41
C CYS A 63 0.94 -14.68 -3.87
N ASP A 64 -0.01 -15.12 -3.04
CA ASP A 64 -1.42 -15.13 -3.43
C ASP A 64 -2.01 -13.72 -3.39
N LEU A 65 -1.60 -12.90 -2.41
CA LEU A 65 -1.94 -11.47 -2.37
C LEU A 65 -1.38 -10.71 -3.57
N HIS A 66 -0.08 -10.88 -3.85
CA HIS A 66 0.55 -10.27 -5.03
C HIS A 66 -0.13 -10.70 -6.33
N ARG A 67 -0.42 -12.00 -6.49
CA ARG A 67 -1.10 -12.52 -7.68
C ARG A 67 -2.52 -11.96 -7.81
N MET A 68 -3.24 -11.79 -6.70
CA MET A 68 -4.58 -11.20 -6.75
C MET A 68 -4.51 -9.73 -7.18
N ALA A 69 -3.58 -8.96 -6.64
CA ALA A 69 -3.36 -7.57 -7.04
C ALA A 69 -3.04 -7.47 -8.54
N LEU A 70 -2.12 -8.31 -9.02
CA LEU A 70 -1.77 -8.37 -10.44
C LEU A 70 -2.95 -8.77 -11.35
N ARG A 71 -3.84 -9.66 -10.87
CA ARG A 71 -5.02 -10.11 -11.63
C ARG A 71 -6.15 -9.09 -11.67
N ARG A 72 -6.34 -8.33 -10.59
CA ARG A 72 -7.42 -7.35 -10.47
C ARG A 72 -7.05 -6.00 -11.06
N GLU A 73 -5.76 -5.66 -11.01
CA GLU A 73 -5.25 -4.34 -11.33
C GLU A 73 -4.11 -4.46 -12.36
N ASP A 74 -2.89 -4.06 -12.00
CA ASP A 74 -1.72 -4.06 -12.87
C ASP A 74 -0.41 -4.37 -12.09
N ALA A 75 0.72 -4.40 -12.80
CA ALA A 75 2.03 -4.70 -12.21
C ALA A 75 2.51 -3.64 -11.20
N GLY A 76 2.16 -2.37 -11.38
CA GLY A 76 2.52 -1.30 -10.45
C GLY A 76 1.78 -1.44 -9.12
N VAL A 77 0.48 -1.74 -9.20
CA VAL A 77 -0.34 -2.05 -8.01
C VAL A 77 0.15 -3.31 -7.31
N ALA A 78 0.49 -4.36 -8.07
CA ALA A 78 1.05 -5.58 -7.50
C ALA A 78 2.39 -5.31 -6.79
N GLY A 79 3.25 -4.46 -7.35
CA GLY A 79 4.48 -4.00 -6.73
C GLY A 79 4.24 -3.30 -5.38
N LEU A 80 3.28 -2.37 -5.31
CA LEU A 80 2.89 -1.72 -4.05
C LEU A 80 2.42 -2.72 -2.99
N VAL A 81 1.68 -3.75 -3.39
CA VAL A 81 1.24 -4.83 -2.48
C VAL A 81 2.43 -5.67 -2.02
N ALA A 82 3.38 -6.00 -2.90
CA ALA A 82 4.59 -6.74 -2.52
C ALA A 82 5.46 -5.94 -1.53
N ASP A 83 5.59 -4.63 -1.76
CA ASP A 83 6.27 -3.68 -0.88
C ASP A 83 5.56 -3.57 0.49
N ALA A 84 4.22 -3.59 0.50
CA ALA A 84 3.40 -3.66 1.71
C ALA A 84 3.64 -4.94 2.52
N ILE A 85 3.69 -6.09 1.84
CA ILE A 85 3.97 -7.37 2.49
C ILE A 85 5.38 -7.41 3.07
N ALA A 86 6.38 -6.90 2.33
CA ALA A 86 7.75 -6.84 2.82
C ALA A 86 7.88 -5.98 4.10
N ALA A 87 7.17 -4.85 4.18
CA ALA A 87 7.12 -4.05 5.41
C ALA A 87 6.44 -4.79 6.58
N GLU A 88 5.32 -5.45 6.32
CA GLU A 88 4.58 -6.21 7.34
C GLU A 88 5.42 -7.39 7.87
N LEU A 89 6.11 -8.14 7.00
CA LEU A 89 6.96 -9.24 7.46
C LEU A 89 8.22 -8.77 8.18
N ALA A 90 8.74 -7.58 7.84
CA ALA A 90 9.86 -6.96 8.56
C ALA A 90 9.47 -6.47 9.97
N SER A 91 8.20 -6.11 10.18
CA SER A 91 7.68 -5.67 11.49
C SER A 91 7.41 -6.85 12.45
N ARG A 92 7.15 -8.05 11.90
CA ARG A 92 6.85 -9.26 12.68
C ARG A 92 8.10 -9.88 13.31
N PRO A 93 7.98 -10.47 14.52
CA PRO A 93 9.04 -11.30 15.08
C PRO A 93 9.43 -12.43 14.13
N SER A 94 10.72 -12.76 14.06
CA SER A 94 11.21 -13.73 13.09
C SER A 94 10.59 -15.12 13.24
N THR A 95 10.19 -15.48 14.47
CA THR A 95 9.50 -16.72 14.86
C THR A 95 8.05 -16.79 14.41
N ALA A 96 7.42 -15.65 14.14
CA ALA A 96 6.03 -15.55 13.67
C ALA A 96 5.90 -15.57 12.14
N VAL A 97 7.03 -15.49 11.42
CA VAL A 97 7.06 -15.49 9.95
C VAL A 97 7.58 -16.83 9.45
N PRO A 98 6.74 -17.64 8.77
CA PRO A 98 7.18 -18.88 8.15
C PRO A 98 8.38 -18.63 7.20
N PRO A 99 9.45 -19.43 7.22
CA PRO A 99 10.59 -19.25 6.31
C PRO A 99 10.19 -19.20 4.84
N SER A 100 9.20 -20.01 4.44
CA SER A 100 8.67 -20.05 3.08
C SER A 100 8.03 -18.73 2.62
N TRP A 101 7.63 -17.84 3.53
CA TRP A 101 7.09 -16.52 3.18
C TRP A 101 8.19 -15.55 2.77
N ARG A 102 9.38 -15.66 3.37
CA ARG A 102 10.55 -14.86 2.97
C ARG A 102 11.05 -15.30 1.59
N ASP A 103 11.18 -16.61 1.38
CA ASP A 103 11.56 -17.17 0.07
C ASP A 103 10.59 -16.74 -1.04
N GLN A 104 9.30 -16.60 -0.71
CA GLN A 104 8.30 -16.11 -1.64
C GLN A 104 8.51 -14.65 -2.00
N LEU A 105 8.83 -13.77 -1.04
CA LEU A 105 9.11 -12.36 -1.29
C LEU A 105 10.38 -12.18 -2.13
N ASP A 106 11.42 -12.95 -1.84
CA ASP A 106 12.66 -12.93 -2.63
C ASP A 106 12.40 -13.29 -4.09
N ARG A 107 11.53 -14.29 -4.35
CA ARG A 107 11.10 -14.64 -5.71
C ARG A 107 10.24 -13.57 -6.38
N LEU A 108 9.49 -12.78 -5.61
CA LEU A 108 8.75 -11.63 -6.11
C LEU A 108 9.66 -10.43 -6.38
N GLY A 109 10.93 -10.49 -5.97
CA GLY A 109 11.87 -9.37 -6.05
C GLY A 109 11.52 -8.23 -5.09
N SER A 110 10.70 -8.50 -4.07
CA SER A 110 10.30 -7.52 -3.08
C SER A 110 11.03 -7.75 -1.77
N SER A 111 11.97 -6.86 -1.48
CA SER A 111 12.64 -6.73 -0.19
C SER A 111 12.51 -5.29 0.28
N VAL A 112 12.78 -5.01 1.56
CA VAL A 112 12.85 -3.62 2.05
C VAL A 112 13.99 -2.89 1.33
N TRP A 113 13.64 -2.09 0.31
CA TRP A 113 14.58 -1.33 -0.53
C TRP A 113 14.55 0.17 -0.21
N TRP A 114 13.51 0.61 0.52
CA TRP A 114 13.29 2.00 0.89
C TRP A 114 13.99 2.36 2.20
N ARG A 115 14.22 3.65 2.40
CA ARG A 115 14.78 4.22 3.63
C ARG A 115 13.69 4.30 4.70
N PRO A 116 13.90 3.79 5.92
CA PRO A 116 12.90 3.82 6.99
C PRO A 116 12.49 5.24 7.44
N GLU A 117 13.34 6.23 7.22
CA GLU A 117 13.13 7.62 7.63
C GLU A 117 12.14 8.36 6.72
N GLU A 118 11.84 7.81 5.55
CA GLU A 118 10.96 8.38 4.54
C GLU A 118 9.79 7.44 4.25
N PRO A 119 8.59 7.97 3.92
CA PRO A 119 7.48 7.12 3.51
C PRO A 119 7.86 6.28 2.29
N ARG A 120 7.51 4.99 2.32
CA ARG A 120 7.77 4.07 1.22
C ARG A 120 6.94 4.46 -0.01
N VAL A 121 5.69 4.90 0.16
CA VAL A 121 4.86 5.38 -0.96
C VAL A 121 5.53 6.50 -1.75
N SER A 122 6.16 7.48 -1.08
CA SER A 122 6.86 8.57 -1.78
C SER A 122 8.10 8.08 -2.54
N GLN A 123 8.81 7.11 -1.98
CA GLN A 123 9.98 6.52 -2.64
C GLN A 123 9.57 5.66 -3.84
N TRP A 124 8.48 4.89 -3.71
CA TRP A 124 7.89 4.12 -4.80
C TRP A 124 7.46 5.05 -5.95
N ALA A 125 6.77 6.15 -5.65
CA ALA A 125 6.33 7.12 -6.65
C ALA A 125 7.52 7.74 -7.41
N ALA A 126 8.60 8.06 -6.70
CA ALA A 126 9.83 8.57 -7.31
C ALA A 126 10.51 7.54 -8.21
N ARG A 127 10.53 6.27 -7.81
CA ARG A 127 11.09 5.16 -8.59
C ARG A 127 10.31 4.89 -9.87
N GLU A 128 8.98 4.93 -9.78
CA GLU A 128 8.07 4.68 -10.92
C GLU A 128 7.81 5.94 -11.78
N GLY A 129 8.31 7.12 -11.37
CA GLY A 129 8.08 8.38 -12.08
C GLY A 129 6.62 8.85 -12.06
N VAL A 130 5.86 8.47 -11.03
CA VAL A 130 4.40 8.69 -10.94
C VAL A 130 4.09 9.97 -10.15
N GLY A 131 3.16 10.77 -10.66
CA GLY A 131 2.70 12.00 -10.02
C GLY A 131 1.92 11.78 -8.73
N ARG A 132 1.71 12.85 -7.96
CA ARG A 132 1.06 12.79 -6.62
C ARG A 132 -0.32 12.14 -6.66
N ARG A 133 -1.19 12.67 -7.52
CA ARG A 133 -2.58 12.22 -7.66
C ARG A 133 -2.62 10.75 -8.07
N ASP A 134 -1.82 10.38 -9.07
CA ASP A 134 -1.78 9.02 -9.60
C ASP A 134 -1.22 8.03 -8.58
N THR A 135 -0.25 8.46 -7.77
CA THR A 135 0.25 7.67 -6.63
C THR A 135 -0.89 7.33 -5.66
N LEU A 136 -1.72 8.30 -5.29
CA LEU A 136 -2.86 8.08 -4.40
C LEU A 136 -3.92 7.16 -5.03
N VAL A 137 -4.13 7.28 -6.34
CA VAL A 137 -4.99 6.35 -7.10
C VAL A 137 -4.44 4.93 -7.02
N GLN A 138 -3.15 4.73 -7.24
CA GLN A 138 -2.50 3.42 -7.18
C GLN A 138 -2.54 2.81 -5.77
N VAL A 139 -2.33 3.63 -4.73
CA VAL A 139 -2.52 3.22 -3.32
C VAL A 139 -3.95 2.72 -3.10
N MET A 140 -4.97 3.45 -3.54
CA MET A 140 -6.36 3.06 -3.32
C MET A 140 -6.76 1.82 -4.11
N ARG A 141 -6.21 1.62 -5.33
CA ARG A 141 -6.35 0.36 -6.09
C ARG A 141 -5.71 -0.81 -5.35
N ALA A 142 -4.49 -0.64 -4.83
CA ALA A 142 -3.82 -1.64 -4.01
C ALA A 142 -4.68 -2.03 -2.80
N LEU A 143 -5.20 -1.04 -2.05
CA LEU A 143 -6.11 -1.25 -0.92
C LEU A 143 -7.34 -2.07 -1.34
N GLY A 144 -8.03 -1.69 -2.41
CA GLY A 144 -9.23 -2.39 -2.89
C GLY A 144 -8.94 -3.82 -3.33
N SER A 145 -7.77 -4.05 -3.94
CA SER A 145 -7.38 -5.36 -4.45
C SER A 145 -7.18 -6.41 -3.35
N VAL A 146 -6.78 -6.01 -2.14
CA VAL A 146 -6.52 -6.92 -1.01
C VAL A 146 -7.60 -6.86 0.08
N ALA A 147 -8.29 -5.74 0.26
CA ALA A 147 -9.33 -5.59 1.29
C ALA A 147 -10.59 -6.41 0.98
N LEU A 148 -10.82 -6.77 -0.28
CA LEU A 148 -11.95 -7.60 -0.72
C LEU A 148 -11.65 -9.10 -0.70
N LEU A 149 -10.58 -9.52 -0.01
CA LEU A 149 -10.26 -10.94 0.15
C LEU A 149 -11.03 -11.52 1.34
N PRO A 150 -11.71 -12.66 1.17
CA PRO A 150 -12.45 -13.32 2.25
C PRO A 150 -11.56 -13.75 3.41
#